data_AF-A0A2D6AJC8-F1
#
_entry.id   AF-A0A2D6AJC8-F1
#
_cell.length_a   1.000
_cell.length_b   1.000
_cell.length_c   1.000
_cell.angle_alpha   90.00
_cell.angle_beta   90.00
_cell.angle_gamma   90.00
#
_symmetry.space_group_name_H-M   'P 1'
#
loop_
_entity.id
_entity.type
_entity.pdbx_description
1 polymer ?
#
loop_
_entity_poly.entity_id
_entity_poly.type
_entity_poly.pdbx_seq_one_letter_code
_entity_poly.pdbx_strand_id
1 'polypeptide(L)'
;MPDYMVKRKLPVDLTDDELLTLGSELAKDEQDLSGVENEKKEVMADFTAKINAVKSRIEIASLKISTKREYRDVECKVHIYPQAFRKEIERQDTMEVVAKEKLTQDDLQNELQFIEREDEA
;
A
#
# COMPACT_ATOMS: atom_id res chain seq x y z
N MET A 1 -45.98 -45.18 57.24
CA MET A 1 -44.64 -45.23 56.63
C MET A 1 -44.17 -43.79 56.44
N PRO A 2 -42.90 -43.45 56.74
CA PRO A 2 -42.39 -42.10 56.50
C PRO A 2 -41.92 -41.95 55.05
N ASP A 3 -42.31 -40.86 54.39
CA ASP A 3 -41.77 -40.48 53.08
C ASP A 3 -40.30 -40.06 53.19
N TYR A 4 -39.50 -40.38 52.17
CA TYR A 4 -38.12 -39.93 52.03
C TYR A 4 -37.91 -39.27 50.65
N MET A 5 -37.18 -38.15 50.61
CA MET A 5 -36.93 -37.39 49.39
C MET A 5 -35.68 -37.90 48.64
N VAL A 6 -35.79 -38.05 47.31
CA VAL A 6 -34.69 -38.42 46.42
C VAL A 6 -34.64 -37.43 45.26
N LYS A 7 -33.45 -36.91 44.92
CA LYS A 7 -33.26 -36.03 43.76
C LYS A 7 -33.02 -36.84 42.50
N ARG A 8 -33.80 -36.61 41.45
CA ARG A 8 -33.56 -37.12 40.09
C ARG A 8 -33.66 -35.97 39.10
N LYS A 9 -32.83 -35.99 38.05
CA LYS A 9 -32.98 -35.07 36.92
C LYS A 9 -34.14 -35.57 36.07
N LEU A 10 -35.19 -34.78 35.99
CA LEU A 10 -36.37 -35.03 35.18
C LEU A 10 -36.50 -33.90 34.16
N PRO A 11 -37.07 -34.14 32.98
CA PRO A 11 -37.48 -33.06 32.10
C PRO A 11 -38.52 -32.21 32.82
N VAL A 12 -38.28 -30.90 32.86
CA VAL A 12 -39.18 -29.89 33.41
C VAL A 12 -39.43 -28.91 32.29
N ASP A 13 -40.71 -28.60 32.04
CA ASP A 13 -41.09 -27.60 31.05
C ASP A 13 -40.65 -26.21 31.54
N LEU A 14 -40.07 -25.44 30.63
CA LEU A 14 -39.67 -24.07 30.94
C LEU A 14 -40.93 -23.22 31.15
N THR A 15 -40.88 -22.39 32.19
CA THR A 15 -41.89 -21.37 32.42
C THR A 15 -41.72 -20.20 31.44
N ASP A 16 -42.78 -19.41 31.25
CA ASP A 16 -42.74 -18.25 30.34
C ASP A 16 -41.65 -17.24 30.72
N ASP A 17 -41.41 -17.03 32.01
CA ASP A 17 -40.34 -16.16 32.53
C ASP A 17 -38.93 -16.70 32.22
N GLU A 18 -38.74 -18.02 32.33
CA GLU A 18 -37.48 -18.67 31.98
C GLU A 18 -37.21 -18.61 30.47
N LEU A 19 -38.26 -18.77 29.64
CA LEU A 19 -38.17 -18.60 28.20
C LEU A 19 -37.80 -17.16 27.80
N LEU A 20 -38.41 -16.16 28.45
CA LEU A 20 -38.08 -14.75 28.22
C LEU A 20 -36.63 -14.41 28.61
N THR A 21 -36.17 -14.97 29.72
CA THR A 21 -34.79 -14.78 30.20
C THR A 21 -33.80 -15.42 29.22
N LEU A 22 -34.05 -16.68 28.82
CA LEU A 22 -33.23 -17.38 27.83
C LEU A 22 -33.24 -16.70 26.46
N GLY A 23 -34.38 -16.16 26.03
CA GLY A 23 -34.46 -15.40 24.78
C GLY A 23 -33.63 -14.12 24.82
N SER A 24 -33.60 -13.45 25.97
CA SER A 24 -32.78 -12.25 26.19
C SER A 24 -31.28 -12.58 26.22
N GLU A 25 -30.91 -13.69 26.87
CA GLU A 25 -29.53 -14.20 26.87
C GLU A 25 -29.08 -14.60 25.46
N LEU A 26 -29.92 -15.32 24.71
CA LEU A 26 -29.63 -15.71 23.33
C LEU A 26 -29.41 -14.48 22.43
N ALA A 27 -30.28 -13.48 22.52
CA ALA A 27 -30.15 -12.25 21.73
C ALA A 27 -28.83 -11.51 22.04
N LYS A 28 -28.41 -11.53 23.31
CA LYS A 28 -27.14 -10.94 23.73
C LYS A 28 -25.95 -11.74 23.18
N ASP A 29 -25.98 -13.06 23.32
CA ASP A 29 -24.91 -13.94 22.83
C ASP A 29 -24.78 -13.84 21.29
N GLU A 30 -25.87 -13.67 20.55
CA GLU A 30 -25.84 -13.42 19.11
C GLU A 30 -25.19 -12.07 18.76
N GLN A 31 -25.47 -11.02 19.52
CA GLN A 31 -24.83 -9.72 19.34
C GLN A 31 -23.34 -9.78 19.63
N ASP A 32 -22.95 -10.45 20.73
CA ASP A 32 -21.56 -10.63 21.13
C ASP A 32 -20.80 -11.46 20.07
N LEU A 33 -21.41 -12.55 19.57
CA LEU A 33 -20.84 -13.34 18.48
C LEU A 33 -20.61 -12.48 17.23
N SER A 34 -21.60 -11.69 16.82
CA SER A 34 -21.49 -10.81 15.66
C SER A 34 -20.37 -9.78 15.82
N GLY A 35 -20.22 -9.20 17.02
CA GLY A 35 -19.13 -8.28 17.36
C GLY A 35 -17.76 -8.94 17.17
N VAL A 36 -17.55 -10.11 17.79
CA VAL A 36 -16.28 -10.85 17.72
C VAL A 36 -15.95 -11.27 16.27
N GLU A 37 -16.94 -11.66 15.47
CA GLU A 37 -16.71 -11.99 14.06
C GLU A 37 -16.29 -10.78 13.22
N ASN A 38 -16.85 -9.61 13.51
CA ASN A 38 -16.50 -8.38 12.81
C ASN A 38 -15.09 -7.91 13.18
N GLU A 39 -14.74 -7.90 14.46
CA GLU A 39 -13.38 -7.61 14.93
C GLU A 39 -12.36 -8.55 14.27
N LYS A 40 -12.66 -9.85 14.21
CA LYS A 40 -11.80 -10.82 13.52
C LYS A 40 -11.59 -10.45 12.05
N LYS A 41 -12.64 -10.06 11.33
CA LYS A 41 -12.55 -9.68 9.92
C LYS A 41 -11.67 -8.43 9.74
N GLU A 42 -11.84 -7.42 10.59
CA GLU A 42 -11.02 -6.20 10.55
C GLU A 42 -9.55 -6.51 10.78
N VAL A 43 -9.23 -7.27 11.84
CA VAL A 43 -7.85 -7.67 12.14
C VAL A 43 -7.24 -8.49 11.00
N MET A 44 -8.00 -9.41 10.41
CA MET A 44 -7.54 -10.17 9.25
C MET A 44 -7.27 -9.29 8.03
N ALA A 45 -8.11 -8.27 7.78
CA ALA A 45 -7.91 -7.32 6.70
C ALA A 45 -6.60 -6.53 6.90
N ASP A 46 -6.34 -6.07 8.12
CA ASP A 46 -5.09 -5.37 8.48
C ASP A 46 -3.85 -6.24 8.24
N PHE A 47 -3.89 -7.52 8.65
CA PHE A 47 -2.79 -8.44 8.40
C PHE A 47 -2.61 -8.73 6.92
N THR A 48 -3.71 -8.83 6.16
CA THR A 48 -3.66 -9.00 4.70
C THR A 48 -2.98 -7.81 4.03
N ALA A 49 -3.31 -6.59 4.44
CA ALA A 49 -2.66 -5.37 3.94
C ALA A 49 -1.16 -5.38 4.25
N LYS A 50 -0.76 -5.74 5.47
CA LYS A 50 0.67 -5.85 5.87
C LYS A 50 1.42 -6.89 5.03
N ILE A 51 0.81 -8.05 4.78
CA ILE A 51 1.38 -9.11 3.94
C ILE A 51 1.59 -8.60 2.51
N ASN A 52 0.59 -7.93 1.93
CA ASN A 52 0.68 -7.39 0.58
C ASN A 52 1.79 -6.34 0.45
N ALA A 53 1.94 -5.45 1.44
CA ALA A 53 3.04 -4.49 1.47
C ALA A 53 4.42 -5.16 1.50
N VAL A 54 4.58 -6.25 2.26
CA VAL A 54 5.82 -7.03 2.26
C VAL A 54 6.06 -7.70 0.91
N LYS A 55 5.03 -8.31 0.30
CA LYS A 55 5.12 -8.94 -1.03
C LYS A 55 5.57 -7.95 -2.10
N SER A 56 4.97 -6.76 -2.17
CA SER A 56 5.37 -5.74 -3.14
C SER A 56 6.83 -5.31 -2.95
N ARG A 57 7.31 -5.19 -1.70
CA ARG A 57 8.73 -4.91 -1.43
C ARG A 57 9.64 -6.04 -1.92
N ILE A 58 9.24 -7.29 -1.72
CA ILE A 58 9.97 -8.47 -2.21
C ILE A 58 10.02 -8.46 -3.74
N GLU A 59 8.90 -8.18 -4.42
CA GLU A 59 8.84 -8.12 -5.88
C GLU A 59 9.75 -7.03 -6.44
N ILE A 60 9.73 -5.82 -5.85
CA ILE A 60 10.63 -4.73 -6.24
C ILE A 60 12.10 -5.15 -6.05
N ALA A 61 12.44 -5.73 -4.89
CA ALA A 61 13.80 -6.19 -4.62
C ALA A 61 14.22 -7.31 -5.60
N SER A 62 13.33 -8.27 -5.85
CA SER A 62 13.55 -9.36 -6.80
C SER A 62 13.78 -8.84 -8.22
N LEU A 63 12.99 -7.86 -8.65
CA LEU A 63 13.16 -7.20 -9.94
C LEU A 63 14.52 -6.50 -10.02
N LYS A 64 14.89 -5.71 -8.99
CA LYS A 64 16.21 -5.04 -8.92
C LYS A 64 17.37 -6.04 -8.98
N ILE A 65 17.27 -7.17 -8.29
CA ILE A 65 18.28 -8.22 -8.30
C ILE A 65 18.35 -8.87 -9.69
N SER A 66 17.20 -9.19 -10.28
CA SER A 66 17.10 -9.83 -11.60
C SER A 66 17.67 -8.95 -12.72
N THR A 67 17.32 -7.66 -12.72
CA THR A 67 17.79 -6.72 -13.74
C THR A 67 19.22 -6.25 -13.50
N LYS A 68 19.76 -6.42 -12.27
CA LYS A 68 21.02 -5.82 -11.79
C LYS A 68 21.09 -4.31 -12.04
N ARG A 69 19.94 -3.65 -12.15
CA ARG A 69 19.81 -2.24 -12.52
C ARG A 69 18.79 -1.60 -11.60
N GLU A 70 19.21 -0.53 -10.93
CA GLU A 70 18.35 0.34 -10.15
C GLU A 70 18.18 1.63 -10.94
N TYR A 71 16.93 1.99 -11.27
CA TYR A 71 16.62 3.32 -11.77
C TYR A 71 16.81 4.28 -10.60
N ARG A 72 17.83 5.13 -10.70
CA ARG A 72 18.13 6.18 -9.74
C ARG A 72 18.14 7.49 -10.51
N ASP A 73 17.58 8.53 -9.90
CA ASP A 73 17.70 9.89 -10.42
C ASP A 73 19.17 10.29 -10.31
N VAL A 74 19.82 10.41 -11.46
CA VAL A 74 21.22 10.83 -11.57
C VAL A 74 21.22 12.22 -12.17
N GLU A 75 21.97 13.13 -11.55
CA GLU A 75 22.16 14.47 -12.11
C GLU A 75 22.80 14.34 -13.49
N CYS A 76 22.06 14.78 -14.50
CA CYS A 76 22.51 14.76 -15.88
C CYS A 76 22.72 16.20 -16.34
N LYS A 77 23.90 16.49 -16.90
CA LYS A 77 24.21 17.77 -17.51
C LYS A 77 23.88 17.70 -19.00
N VAL A 78 23.06 18.65 -19.47
CA VAL A 78 22.68 18.73 -20.88
C VAL A 78 23.61 19.72 -21.56
N HIS A 79 24.42 19.22 -22.50
CA HIS A 79 25.29 20.01 -23.35
C HIS A 79 24.60 20.24 -24.70
N ILE A 80 24.19 21.48 -24.93
CA ILE A 80 23.59 21.90 -26.20
C ILE A 80 24.71 22.33 -27.14
N TYR A 81 24.72 21.78 -28.36
CA TYR A 81 25.63 22.18 -29.43
C TYR A 81 24.81 22.77 -30.59
N PRO A 82 24.54 24.08 -30.57
CA PRO A 82 23.66 24.74 -31.54
C PRO A 82 24.16 24.58 -32.99
N GLN A 83 25.48 24.64 -33.20
CA GLN A 83 26.08 24.51 -34.54
C GLN A 83 25.93 23.13 -35.16
N ALA A 84 25.74 22.09 -34.35
CA ALA A 84 25.58 20.71 -34.79
C ALA A 84 24.13 20.22 -34.65
N PHE A 85 23.18 21.09 -34.28
CA PHE A 85 21.77 20.77 -34.03
C PHE A 85 21.59 19.51 -33.16
N ARG A 86 22.42 19.36 -32.13
CA ARG A 86 22.41 18.20 -31.24
C ARG A 86 22.52 18.63 -29.79
N LYS A 87 21.85 17.89 -28.91
CA LYS A 87 22.06 17.95 -27.47
C LYS A 87 22.63 16.62 -26.99
N GLU A 88 23.64 16.69 -26.14
CA GLU A 88 24.26 15.53 -25.50
C GLU A 88 23.91 15.56 -24.01
N ILE A 89 23.38 14.46 -23.50
CA ILE A 89 23.00 14.33 -22.09
C ILE A 89 24.08 13.48 -21.41
N GLU A 90 24.84 14.09 -20.53
CA GLU A 90 25.95 13.47 -19.81
C GLU A 90 25.57 13.22 -18.36
N ARG A 91 25.78 12.00 -17.86
CA ARG A 91 25.62 11.70 -16.42
C ARG A 91 26.81 12.24 -15.64
N GLN A 92 26.57 13.01 -14.59
CA GLN A 92 27.64 13.57 -13.77
C GLN A 92 28.45 12.51 -13.00
N ASP A 93 27.82 11.39 -12.62
CA ASP A 93 28.47 10.36 -11.81
C ASP A 93 29.55 9.57 -12.55
N THR A 94 29.37 9.34 -13.86
CA THR A 94 30.26 8.49 -14.67
C THR A 94 30.86 9.22 -15.87
N MET A 95 30.46 10.48 -16.11
CA MET A 95 30.81 11.27 -17.30
C MET A 95 30.48 10.55 -18.63
N GLU A 96 29.55 9.60 -18.59
CA GLU A 96 29.11 8.87 -19.78
C GLU A 96 27.96 9.62 -20.45
N VAL A 97 28.07 9.76 -21.77
CA VAL A 97 27.01 10.33 -22.61
C VAL A 97 25.88 9.31 -22.75
N VAL A 98 24.76 9.57 -22.09
CA VAL A 98 23.59 8.68 -22.02
C VAL A 98 22.77 8.73 -23.30
N ALA A 99 22.66 9.91 -23.91
CA ALA A 99 21.87 10.11 -25.11
C ALA A 99 22.42 11.27 -25.96
N LYS A 100 22.33 11.11 -27.28
CA LYS A 100 22.59 12.15 -28.26
C LYS A 100 21.31 12.36 -29.06
N GLU A 101 20.60 13.44 -28.76
CA GLU A 101 19.32 13.74 -29.38
C GLU A 101 19.45 14.90 -30.35
N LYS A 102 18.58 14.91 -31.38
CA LYS A 102 18.46 16.05 -32.29
C LYS A 102 17.80 17.19 -31.52
N LEU A 103 18.31 18.40 -31.74
CA LEU A 103 17.79 19.60 -31.11
C LEU A 103 16.34 19.83 -31.54
N THR A 104 15.43 19.91 -30.57
CA THR A 104 14.02 20.22 -30.83
C THR A 104 13.78 21.72 -30.71
N GLN A 105 12.72 22.23 -31.35
CA GLN A 105 12.41 23.67 -31.38
C GLN A 105 12.20 24.27 -29.97
N ASP A 106 11.72 23.45 -29.02
CA ASP A 106 11.59 23.83 -27.60
C ASP A 106 12.93 24.00 -26.87
N ASP A 107 13.98 23.28 -27.29
CA ASP A 107 15.33 23.43 -26.68
C ASP A 107 15.96 24.77 -27.11
N LEU A 108 15.75 25.17 -28.37
CA LEU A 108 16.17 26.48 -28.90
C LEU A 108 15.46 27.64 -28.21
N GLN A 109 14.17 27.48 -27.91
CA GLN A 109 13.39 28.53 -27.25
C GLN A 109 13.80 28.73 -25.79
N ASN A 110 14.20 27.66 -25.09
CA ASN A 110 14.74 27.77 -23.74
C ASN A 110 16.12 28.43 -23.73
N GLU A 111 17.01 28.07 -24.65
CA GLU A 111 18.36 28.68 -24.76
C GLU A 111 18.28 30.20 -25.01
N LEU A 112 17.35 30.65 -25.87
CA LEU A 112 17.07 32.08 -26.09
C LEU A 112 16.66 32.81 -24.80
N GLN A 113 15.85 32.19 -23.93
CA GLN A 113 15.42 32.79 -22.66
C GLN A 113 16.52 32.89 -21.59
N PHE A 114 17.60 32.08 -21.71
CA PHE A 114 18.76 32.19 -20.82
C PHE A 114 19.70 33.31 -21.26
N ILE A 115 19.87 33.52 -22.57
CA ILE A 115 20.72 34.60 -23.13
C ILE A 115 20.13 35.98 -22.80
N GLU A 116 18.81 36.18 -22.99
CA GLU A 116 18.16 37.46 -22.70
C GLU A 116 18.19 37.84 -21.20
N ARG A 117 18.38 36.86 -20.31
CA ARG A 117 18.42 37.09 -18.85
C ARG A 117 19.82 37.45 -18.33
N GLU A 118 20.88 37.08 -19.06
CA GLU A 118 22.26 37.48 -18.74
C GLU A 118 22.57 38.90 -19.25
N ASP A 119 21.87 39.37 -20.28
CA ASP A 119 22.03 40.72 -20.83
C ASP A 119 21.29 41.82 -20.02
N GLU A 120 20.43 41.44 -19.07
CA GLU A 120 19.70 42.37 -18.16
C GLU A 120 20.24 42.39 -16.71
N ALA A 121 21.37 41.74 -16.43
CA ALA A 121 21.99 41.66 -15.09
C ALA A 121 23.20 42.60 -14.91
#